data_AF-A0A5B7BVV5-F1
#
_entry.id   AF-A0A5B7BVV5-F1
#
_cell.length_a   1.000
_cell.length_b   1.000
_cell.length_c   1.000
_cell.angle_alpha   90.00
_cell.angle_beta   90.00
_cell.angle_gamma   90.00
#
_symmetry.space_group_name_H-M   'P 1'
#
loop_
_entity.id
_entity.type
_entity.pdbx_description
1 polymer ?
#
loop_
_entity_poly.entity_id
_entity_poly.type
_entity_poly.pdbx_seq_one_letter_code
_entity_poly.pdbx_strand_id
1 'polypeptide(L)'
;RHFFDEMPYKDVVSWTGMLSAYVRHGHHEKALELFDQMKIYGQNPNEFTLSSVLRSCSALAEFNQGTQIQAYMIKHGFESNPVLGSTLIELYSKCNRFEEAYKIFTCINNGDIVTWTTMMSSFVQAQNWSQVLQFYCDMIKAGVPPNEYTFVKLIGASISLGLAYGKLIHAQLIRWGVELNLVLKTALVDMYSKCRRMEDALKVSNQT
;
A
#
# COMPACT_ATOMS: atom_id res chain seq x y z
N ARG A 1 24.99 -16.11 0.83
CA ARG A 1 24.84 -16.95 -0.37
C ARG A 1 25.61 -18.25 -0.24
N HIS A 2 26.93 -18.21 -0.07
CA HIS A 2 27.79 -19.40 0.09
C HIS A 2 27.20 -20.55 0.92
N PHE A 3 26.90 -20.32 2.21
CA PHE A 3 26.36 -21.36 3.08
C PHE A 3 25.07 -21.98 2.55
N PHE A 4 24.17 -21.17 2.00
CA PHE A 4 22.93 -21.64 1.40
C PHE A 4 23.22 -22.52 0.19
N ASP A 5 24.10 -22.08 -0.71
CA ASP A 5 24.43 -22.82 -1.93
C ASP A 5 25.02 -24.21 -1.60
N GLU A 6 25.82 -24.30 -0.54
CA GLU A 6 26.42 -25.56 -0.04
C GLU A 6 25.46 -26.49 0.71
N MET A 7 24.24 -26.04 1.05
CA MET A 7 23.29 -26.90 1.76
C MET A 7 22.93 -28.13 0.91
N PRO A 8 23.11 -29.37 1.42
CA PRO A 8 22.80 -30.59 0.69
C PRO A 8 21.30 -30.77 0.45
N TYR A 9 20.47 -30.20 1.33
CA TYR A 9 19.03 -30.14 1.20
C TYR A 9 18.54 -28.73 1.53
N LYS A 10 17.72 -28.15 0.65
CA LYS A 10 17.14 -26.82 0.80
C LYS A 10 15.62 -26.95 0.90
N ASP A 11 15.08 -26.65 2.07
CA ASP A 11 13.63 -26.65 2.33
C ASP A 11 13.00 -25.26 2.14
N VAL A 12 11.67 -25.18 2.18
CA VAL A 12 10.92 -23.91 2.05
C VAL A 12 11.41 -22.82 3.01
N VAL A 13 11.86 -23.18 4.22
CA VAL A 13 12.33 -22.23 5.24
C VAL A 13 13.65 -21.60 4.83
N SER A 14 14.62 -22.41 4.39
CA SER A 14 15.92 -21.92 3.91
C SER A 14 15.77 -21.02 2.67
N TRP A 15 14.93 -21.40 1.71
CA TRP A 15 14.58 -20.57 0.55
C TRP A 15 13.95 -19.24 0.96
N THR A 16 12.94 -19.29 1.85
CA THR A 16 12.23 -18.10 2.33
C THR A 16 13.17 -17.16 3.08
N GLY A 17 14.02 -17.69 3.96
CA GLY A 17 14.98 -16.89 4.72
C GLY A 17 15.95 -16.14 3.80
N MET A 18 16.45 -16.81 2.75
CA MET A 18 17.32 -16.17 1.76
C MET A 18 16.57 -15.13 0.91
N LEU A 19 15.35 -15.44 0.47
CA LEU A 19 14.49 -14.51 -0.27
C LEU A 19 14.24 -13.23 0.54
N SER A 20 13.77 -13.36 1.78
CA SER A 20 13.53 -12.23 2.67
C SER A 20 14.80 -11.42 2.95
N ALA A 21 15.96 -12.08 3.04
CA ALA A 21 17.23 -11.38 3.17
C ALA A 21 17.54 -10.51 1.95
N TYR A 22 17.34 -11.00 0.72
CA TYR A 22 17.53 -10.20 -0.48
C TYR A 22 16.54 -9.02 -0.56
N VAL A 23 15.26 -9.28 -0.28
CA VAL A 23 14.21 -8.24 -0.27
C VAL A 23 14.54 -7.12 0.72
N ARG A 24 15.01 -7.47 1.92
CA ARG A 24 15.36 -6.50 2.97
C ARG A 24 16.54 -5.61 2.60
N HIS A 25 17.46 -6.10 1.77
CA HIS A 25 18.60 -5.33 1.27
C HIS A 25 18.32 -4.63 -0.08
N GLY A 26 17.06 -4.63 -0.54
CA GLY A 26 16.66 -3.98 -1.79
C GLY A 26 17.10 -4.72 -3.07
N HIS A 27 17.63 -5.93 -2.95
CA HIS A 27 18.09 -6.74 -4.08
C HIS A 27 16.91 -7.51 -4.70
N HIS A 28 15.92 -6.78 -5.21
CA HIS A 28 14.64 -7.34 -5.65
C HIS A 28 14.78 -8.31 -6.83
N GLU A 29 15.59 -7.98 -7.84
CA GLU A 29 15.84 -8.86 -9.00
C GLU A 29 16.42 -10.21 -8.57
N LYS A 30 17.45 -10.20 -7.70
CA LYS A 30 18.05 -11.42 -7.15
C LYS A 30 17.07 -12.24 -6.32
N ALA A 31 16.12 -11.60 -5.64
CA ALA A 31 15.06 -12.30 -4.94
C ALA A 31 14.13 -13.01 -5.93
N LEU A 32 13.76 -12.37 -7.05
CA LEU A 32 12.91 -12.97 -8.07
C LEU A 32 13.60 -14.14 -8.79
N GLU A 33 14.88 -14.01 -9.12
CA GLU A 33 15.70 -15.12 -9.64
C GLU A 33 15.74 -16.30 -8.68
N LEU A 34 15.93 -16.03 -7.39
CA LEU A 34 15.98 -17.07 -6.36
C LEU A 34 14.62 -17.76 -6.19
N PHE A 35 13.52 -17.04 -6.36
CA PHE A 35 12.18 -17.61 -6.35
C PHE A 35 11.94 -18.54 -7.54
N ASP A 36 12.44 -18.18 -8.72
CA ASP A 36 12.38 -19.06 -9.88
C ASP A 36 13.20 -20.34 -9.66
N GLN A 37 14.38 -20.23 -9.05
CA GLN A 37 15.18 -21.39 -8.64
C GLN A 37 14.46 -22.28 -7.62
N MET A 38 13.78 -21.69 -6.63
CA MET A 38 12.97 -22.42 -5.65
C MET A 38 11.89 -23.28 -6.32
N LYS A 39 11.18 -22.71 -7.30
CA LYS A 39 10.16 -23.43 -8.08
C LYS A 39 10.76 -24.56 -8.92
N ILE A 40 11.91 -24.33 -9.58
CA ILE A 40 12.62 -25.36 -10.35
C ILE A 40 13.11 -26.50 -9.45
N TYR A 41 13.52 -26.19 -8.22
CA TYR A 41 13.90 -27.17 -7.21
C TYR A 41 12.69 -27.93 -6.62
N GLY A 42 11.46 -27.63 -7.07
CA GLY A 42 10.24 -28.31 -6.69
C GLY A 42 9.71 -27.94 -5.30
N GLN A 43 10.19 -26.83 -4.71
CA GLN A 43 9.72 -26.36 -3.40
C GLN A 43 8.48 -25.48 -3.58
N ASN A 44 7.46 -25.74 -2.77
CA ASN A 44 6.24 -24.95 -2.77
C ASN A 44 6.42 -23.70 -1.90
N PRO A 45 6.20 -22.50 -2.47
CA PRO A 45 6.13 -21.26 -1.70
C PRO A 45 5.08 -21.32 -0.58
N ASN A 46 5.43 -20.81 0.60
CA ASN A 46 4.45 -20.55 1.66
C ASN A 46 4.05 -19.06 1.66
N GLU A 47 3.16 -18.67 2.58
CA GLU A 47 2.68 -17.27 2.67
C GLU A 47 3.82 -16.25 2.85
N PHE A 48 4.88 -16.58 3.59
CA PHE A 48 6.03 -15.70 3.81
C PHE A 48 6.89 -15.57 2.55
N THR A 49 7.05 -16.67 1.81
CA THR A 49 7.68 -16.66 0.48
C THR A 49 6.91 -15.73 -0.45
N LEU A 50 5.59 -15.92 -0.56
CA LEU A 50 4.73 -15.15 -1.45
C LEU A 50 4.73 -13.66 -1.10
N SER A 51 4.66 -13.31 0.18
CA SER A 51 4.74 -11.91 0.64
C SER A 51 6.07 -11.26 0.26
N SER A 52 7.19 -11.97 0.46
CA SER A 52 8.53 -11.47 0.11
C SER A 52 8.66 -11.22 -1.39
N VAL A 53 8.18 -12.16 -2.21
CA VAL A 53 8.27 -12.08 -3.68
C VAL A 53 7.34 -10.99 -4.22
N LEU A 54 6.10 -10.90 -3.72
CA LEU A 54 5.18 -9.83 -4.11
C LEU A 54 5.72 -8.44 -3.76
N ARG A 55 6.42 -8.29 -2.62
CA ARG A 55 7.13 -7.04 -2.30
C ARG A 55 8.19 -6.70 -3.35
N SER A 56 8.97 -7.68 -3.81
CA SER A 56 9.93 -7.46 -4.90
C SER A 56 9.24 -7.10 -6.21
N CYS A 57 8.17 -7.78 -6.58
CA CYS A 57 7.39 -7.42 -7.77
C CYS A 57 6.86 -5.99 -7.65
N SER A 58 6.30 -5.61 -6.50
CA SER A 58 5.79 -4.27 -6.24
C SER A 58 6.90 -3.21 -6.32
N ALA A 59 8.08 -3.49 -5.77
CA ALA A 59 9.22 -2.57 -5.82
C ALA A 59 9.73 -2.33 -7.25
N LEU A 60 9.67 -3.36 -8.11
CA LEU A 60 10.12 -3.29 -9.51
C LEU A 60 8.99 -2.98 -10.50
N ALA A 61 7.74 -2.86 -10.03
CA ALA A 61 6.54 -2.80 -10.86
C ALA A 61 6.40 -3.96 -11.88
N GLU A 62 6.86 -5.16 -11.50
CA GLU A 62 6.87 -6.37 -12.33
C GLU A 62 5.47 -7.02 -12.42
N PHE A 63 4.65 -6.52 -13.34
CA PHE A 63 3.27 -6.95 -13.54
C PHE A 63 3.13 -8.44 -13.90
N ASN A 64 3.96 -8.93 -14.83
CA ASN A 64 3.83 -10.28 -15.37
C ASN A 64 4.11 -11.35 -14.30
N GLN A 65 5.10 -11.13 -13.44
CA GLN A 65 5.37 -12.06 -12.34
C GLN A 65 4.33 -11.93 -11.23
N GLY A 66 3.85 -10.71 -10.96
CA GLY A 66 2.72 -10.45 -10.06
C GLY A 66 1.47 -11.26 -10.38
N THR A 67 1.05 -11.26 -11.64
CA THR A 67 -0.14 -12.02 -12.10
C THR A 67 0.05 -13.53 -11.95
N GLN A 68 1.24 -14.05 -12.23
CA GLN A 68 1.57 -15.47 -11.99
C GLN A 68 1.48 -15.84 -10.51
N ILE A 69 1.96 -14.96 -9.63
CA ILE A 69 1.89 -15.17 -8.18
C ILE A 69 0.44 -15.10 -7.69
N GLN A 70 -0.38 -14.17 -8.19
CA GLN A 70 -1.80 -14.14 -7.87
C GLN A 70 -2.51 -15.43 -8.32
N ALA A 71 -2.22 -15.92 -9.53
CA ALA A 71 -2.78 -17.19 -10.00
C ALA A 71 -2.35 -18.36 -9.11
N TYR A 72 -1.09 -18.38 -8.65
CA TYR A 72 -0.60 -19.34 -7.67
C TYR A 72 -1.38 -19.24 -6.36
N MET A 73 -1.60 -18.04 -5.84
CA MET A 73 -2.35 -17.80 -4.60
C MET A 73 -3.77 -18.37 -4.68
N ILE A 74 -4.51 -18.05 -5.76
CA ILE A 74 -5.87 -18.55 -5.98
C ILE A 74 -5.88 -20.08 -6.07
N LYS A 75 -4.91 -20.67 -6.80
CA LYS A 75 -4.84 -22.12 -6.96
C LYS A 75 -4.59 -22.87 -5.63
N HIS A 76 -3.94 -22.21 -4.66
CA HIS A 76 -3.53 -22.84 -3.40
C HIS A 76 -4.29 -22.30 -2.17
N GLY A 77 -5.38 -21.53 -2.37
CA GLY A 77 -6.26 -21.09 -1.27
C GLY A 77 -5.74 -19.89 -0.47
N PHE A 78 -4.88 -19.05 -1.06
CA PHE A 78 -4.32 -17.85 -0.40
C PHE A 78 -5.06 -16.54 -0.79
N GLU A 79 -6.11 -16.62 -1.60
CA GLU A 79 -6.83 -15.46 -2.15
C GLU A 79 -7.51 -14.58 -1.10
N SER A 80 -7.89 -15.15 0.05
CA SER A 80 -8.49 -14.41 1.16
C SER A 80 -7.46 -13.91 2.19
N ASN A 81 -6.15 -14.11 1.96
CA ASN A 81 -5.12 -13.65 2.89
C ASN A 81 -4.95 -12.12 2.78
N PRO A 82 -5.23 -11.35 3.85
CA PRO A 82 -5.24 -9.89 3.79
C PRO A 82 -3.85 -9.27 3.59
N VAL A 83 -2.79 -9.93 4.07
CA VAL A 83 -1.41 -9.46 3.91
C VAL A 83 -0.97 -9.57 2.45
N LEU A 84 -1.23 -10.73 1.84
CA LEU A 84 -0.91 -10.95 0.42
C LEU A 84 -1.79 -10.09 -0.48
N GLY A 85 -3.08 -9.98 -0.15
CA GLY A 85 -4.03 -9.12 -0.84
C GLY A 85 -3.63 -7.64 -0.83
N SER A 86 -3.22 -7.10 0.33
CA SER A 86 -2.71 -5.72 0.45
C SER A 86 -1.46 -5.50 -0.41
N THR A 87 -0.55 -6.48 -0.44
CA THR A 87 0.67 -6.40 -1.26
C THR A 87 0.36 -6.45 -2.76
N LEU A 88 -0.64 -7.25 -3.17
CA LEU A 88 -1.14 -7.28 -4.54
C LEU A 88 -1.77 -5.93 -4.92
N ILE A 89 -2.59 -5.33 -4.05
CA ILE A 89 -3.17 -4.00 -4.28
C ILE A 89 -2.06 -2.98 -4.56
N GLU A 90 -0.99 -2.98 -3.74
CA GLU A 90 0.16 -2.09 -3.95
C GLU A 90 0.83 -2.33 -5.32
N LEU A 91 1.11 -3.59 -5.66
CA LEU A 91 1.71 -3.98 -6.95
C LEU A 91 0.86 -3.51 -8.14
N TYR A 92 -0.41 -3.90 -8.18
CA TYR A 92 -1.32 -3.53 -9.27
C TYR A 92 -1.44 -2.02 -9.40
N SER A 93 -1.50 -1.29 -8.27
CA SER A 93 -1.57 0.16 -8.29
C SER A 93 -0.29 0.81 -8.84
N LYS A 94 0.90 0.32 -8.48
CA LYS A 94 2.17 0.79 -9.06
C LYS A 94 2.28 0.50 -10.56
N CYS A 95 1.63 -0.57 -11.03
CA CYS A 95 1.50 -0.87 -12.45
C CYS A 95 0.35 -0.11 -13.14
N ASN A 96 -0.30 0.84 -12.47
CA ASN A 96 -1.47 1.60 -12.95
C ASN A 96 -2.69 0.74 -13.31
N ARG A 97 -2.85 -0.41 -12.63
CA ARG A 97 -3.94 -1.39 -12.83
C ARG A 97 -4.94 -1.30 -11.68
N PHE A 98 -5.60 -0.15 -11.60
CA PHE A 98 -6.48 0.20 -10.46
C PHE A 98 -7.75 -0.63 -10.39
N GLU A 99 -8.30 -1.06 -11.53
CA GLU A 99 -9.50 -1.90 -11.55
C GLU A 99 -9.22 -3.28 -10.95
N GLU A 100 -8.05 -3.85 -11.23
CA GLU A 100 -7.58 -5.11 -10.68
C GLU A 100 -7.28 -4.98 -9.19
N ALA A 101 -6.62 -3.89 -8.77
CA ALA A 101 -6.43 -3.57 -7.37
C ALA A 101 -7.77 -3.47 -6.62
N TYR A 102 -8.79 -2.85 -7.24
CA TYR A 102 -10.13 -2.74 -6.66
C TYR A 102 -10.83 -4.09 -6.55
N LYS A 103 -10.75 -4.96 -7.57
CA LYS A 103 -11.30 -6.31 -7.49
C LYS A 103 -10.69 -7.08 -6.33
N ILE A 104 -9.38 -7.02 -6.17
CA ILE A 104 -8.66 -7.65 -5.06
C ILE A 104 -9.13 -7.09 -3.73
N PHE A 105 -9.23 -5.75 -3.62
CA PHE A 105 -9.80 -5.08 -2.44
C PHE A 105 -11.18 -5.62 -2.06
N THR A 106 -12.09 -5.77 -3.03
CA THR A 106 -13.45 -6.30 -2.77
C THR A 106 -13.46 -7.79 -2.39
N CYS A 107 -12.47 -8.57 -2.82
CA CYS A 107 -12.36 -9.99 -2.48
C CYS A 107 -11.82 -10.23 -1.07
N ILE A 108 -11.01 -9.31 -0.55
CA ILE A 108 -10.48 -9.38 0.82
C ILE A 108 -11.55 -8.78 1.75
N ASN A 109 -12.56 -9.59 2.11
CA ASN A 109 -13.69 -9.29 3.03
C ASN A 109 -13.52 -8.02 3.87
N ASN A 110 -14.29 -6.96 3.56
CA ASN A 110 -14.39 -5.68 4.30
C ASN A 110 -13.08 -5.28 5.00
N GLY A 111 -12.06 -4.99 4.17
CA GLY A 111 -10.72 -4.65 4.60
C GLY A 111 -10.68 -3.79 5.86
N ASP A 112 -9.74 -4.13 6.74
CA ASP A 112 -9.39 -3.31 7.88
C ASP A 112 -8.92 -1.91 7.44
N ILE A 113 -8.74 -1.00 8.39
CA ILE A 113 -8.29 0.37 8.09
C ILE A 113 -6.96 0.41 7.31
N VAL A 114 -6.12 -0.61 7.46
CA VAL A 114 -4.85 -0.75 6.72
C VAL A 114 -5.11 -0.99 5.24
N THR A 115 -6.10 -1.81 4.89
CA THR A 115 -6.46 -2.09 3.50
C THR A 115 -7.02 -0.83 2.81
N TRP A 116 -7.92 -0.08 3.48
CA TRP A 116 -8.47 1.18 2.97
C TRP A 116 -7.38 2.24 2.77
N THR A 117 -6.51 2.43 3.75
CA THR A 117 -5.42 3.42 3.69
C THR A 117 -4.35 3.04 2.66
N THR A 118 -4.13 1.75 2.42
CA THR A 118 -3.25 1.24 1.35
C THR A 118 -3.81 1.59 -0.02
N MET A 119 -5.10 1.33 -0.25
CA MET A 119 -5.76 1.66 -1.52
C MET A 119 -5.82 3.18 -1.76
N MET A 120 -6.11 3.97 -0.73
CA MET A 120 -6.03 5.44 -0.84
C MET A 120 -4.60 5.92 -1.14
N SER A 121 -3.59 5.33 -0.51
CA SER A 121 -2.19 5.68 -0.75
C SER A 121 -1.77 5.38 -2.19
N SER A 122 -2.30 4.31 -2.76
CA SER A 122 -1.99 3.89 -4.10
C SER A 122 -2.57 4.84 -5.17
N PHE A 123 -3.80 5.32 -4.97
CA PHE A 123 -4.39 6.37 -5.81
C PHE A 123 -3.68 7.72 -5.67
N VAL A 124 -3.21 8.08 -4.47
CA VAL A 124 -2.40 9.28 -4.26
C VAL A 124 -1.10 9.22 -5.06
N GLN A 125 -0.39 8.09 -5.06
CA GLN A 125 0.85 7.92 -5.84
C GLN A 125 0.60 8.03 -7.35
N ALA A 126 -0.56 7.56 -7.80
CA ALA A 126 -1.01 7.67 -9.18
C ALA A 126 -1.53 9.06 -9.58
N GLN A 127 -1.52 10.04 -8.66
CA GLN A 127 -2.13 11.36 -8.82
C GLN A 127 -3.62 11.30 -9.22
N ASN A 128 -4.31 10.22 -8.86
CA ASN A 128 -5.68 9.98 -9.25
C ASN A 128 -6.66 10.42 -8.15
N TRP A 129 -6.77 11.74 -7.98
CA TRP A 129 -7.38 12.39 -6.81
C TRP A 129 -8.90 12.18 -6.69
N SER A 130 -9.61 12.08 -7.81
CA SER A 130 -11.06 11.77 -7.81
C SER A 130 -11.35 10.42 -7.18
N GLN A 131 -10.47 9.44 -7.40
CA GLN A 131 -10.62 8.07 -6.91
C GLN A 131 -10.31 8.03 -5.41
N VAL A 132 -9.35 8.83 -4.93
CA VAL A 132 -9.10 8.99 -3.47
C VAL A 132 -10.35 9.48 -2.75
N LEU A 133 -11.05 10.48 -3.31
CA LEU A 133 -12.29 11.01 -2.72
C LEU A 133 -13.43 10.00 -2.76
N GLN A 134 -13.60 9.29 -3.88
CA GLN A 134 -14.58 8.22 -4.00
C GLN A 134 -14.34 7.13 -2.94
N PHE A 135 -13.08 6.72 -2.77
CA PHE A 135 -12.71 5.71 -1.78
C PHE A 135 -12.98 6.16 -0.34
N TYR A 136 -12.74 7.43 -0.03
CA TYR A 136 -13.10 7.98 1.28
C TYR A 136 -14.62 7.93 1.53
N CYS A 137 -15.43 8.26 0.52
CA CYS A 137 -16.88 8.14 0.63
C CYS A 137 -17.31 6.68 0.87
N ASP A 138 -16.68 5.74 0.17
CA ASP A 138 -17.01 4.32 0.30
C ASP A 138 -16.54 3.74 1.64
N MET A 139 -15.41 4.21 2.19
CA MET A 139 -14.93 3.91 3.54
C MET A 139 -15.97 4.30 4.61
N ILE A 140 -16.54 5.50 4.48
CA ILE A 140 -17.57 6.00 5.39
C ILE A 140 -18.85 5.16 5.28
N LYS A 141 -19.29 4.85 4.05
CA LYS A 141 -20.48 4.01 3.83
C LYS A 141 -20.31 2.60 4.39
N ALA A 142 -19.09 2.07 4.36
CA ALA A 142 -18.74 0.78 4.96
C ALA A 142 -18.66 0.83 6.50
N GLY A 143 -18.85 1.98 7.12
CA GLY A 143 -18.81 2.14 8.58
C GLY A 143 -17.40 2.13 9.16
N VAL A 144 -16.36 2.25 8.33
CA VAL A 144 -14.96 2.27 8.79
C VAL A 144 -14.58 3.71 9.12
N PRO A 145 -14.22 4.03 10.38
CA PRO A 145 -13.88 5.40 10.75
C PRO A 145 -12.52 5.82 10.14
N PRO A 146 -12.43 7.01 9.53
CA PRO A 146 -11.15 7.52 9.02
C PRO A 146 -10.19 7.82 10.17
N ASN A 147 -8.89 7.57 9.95
CA ASN A 147 -7.84 7.90 10.91
C ASN A 147 -6.93 9.03 10.39
N GLU A 148 -5.89 9.34 11.15
CA GLU A 148 -4.88 10.34 10.79
C GLU A 148 -4.25 10.09 9.41
N TYR A 149 -3.95 8.84 9.07
CA TYR A 149 -3.36 8.48 7.78
C TYR A 149 -4.33 8.73 6.62
N THR A 150 -5.63 8.43 6.79
CA THR A 150 -6.67 8.77 5.82
C THR A 150 -6.67 10.26 5.50
N PHE A 151 -6.62 11.12 6.52
CA PHE A 151 -6.65 12.57 6.34
C PHE A 151 -5.37 13.12 5.71
N VAL A 152 -4.18 12.58 6.02
CA VAL A 152 -2.94 12.97 5.33
C VAL A 152 -3.06 12.74 3.82
N LYS A 153 -3.64 11.61 3.39
CA LYS A 153 -3.85 11.31 1.96
C LYS A 153 -4.84 12.26 1.30
N LEU A 154 -5.94 12.58 1.98
CA LEU A 154 -6.94 13.52 1.49
C LEU A 154 -6.38 14.94 1.37
N ILE A 155 -5.62 15.41 2.37
CA ILE A 155 -4.99 16.74 2.33
C ILE A 155 -4.01 16.83 1.15
N GLY A 156 -3.19 15.80 0.94
CA GLY A 156 -2.31 15.72 -0.23
C GLY A 156 -3.09 15.83 -1.55
N ALA A 157 -4.22 15.16 -1.66
CA ALA A 157 -5.12 15.24 -2.81
C ALA A 157 -5.78 16.61 -2.98
N SER A 158 -6.02 17.33 -1.89
CA SER A 158 -6.68 18.64 -1.95
C SER A 158 -5.81 19.73 -2.56
N ILE A 159 -4.48 19.57 -2.55
CA ILE A 159 -3.54 20.56 -3.11
C ILE A 159 -3.77 20.73 -4.62
N SER A 160 -4.03 19.64 -5.34
CA SER A 160 -4.31 19.66 -6.78
C SER A 160 -5.76 20.06 -7.09
N LEU A 161 -6.71 19.75 -6.20
CA LEU A 161 -8.14 20.06 -6.36
C LEU A 161 -8.49 21.50 -5.93
N GLY A 162 -7.64 22.16 -5.14
CA GLY A 162 -7.75 23.55 -4.73
C GLY A 162 -8.27 23.77 -3.30
N LEU A 163 -8.18 25.03 -2.87
CA LEU A 163 -8.42 25.46 -1.48
C LEU A 163 -9.80 25.06 -0.92
N ALA A 164 -10.84 25.05 -1.74
CA ALA A 164 -12.19 24.70 -1.30
C ALA A 164 -12.24 23.25 -0.77
N TYR A 165 -11.61 22.31 -1.49
CA TYR A 165 -11.48 20.92 -1.05
C TYR A 165 -10.59 20.79 0.18
N GLY A 166 -9.49 21.54 0.24
CA GLY A 166 -8.60 21.55 1.41
C GLY A 166 -9.31 21.97 2.69
N LYS A 167 -10.13 23.04 2.62
CA LYS A 167 -10.97 23.49 3.73
C LYS A 167 -12.04 22.47 4.12
N LEU A 168 -12.67 21.82 3.14
CA LEU A 168 -13.67 20.77 3.40
C LEU A 168 -13.04 19.60 4.16
N ILE A 169 -11.88 19.12 3.72
CA ILE A 169 -11.17 18.01 4.37
C ILE A 169 -10.71 18.39 5.79
N HIS A 170 -10.21 19.62 5.98
CA HIS A 170 -9.85 20.10 7.31
C HIS A 170 -11.07 20.18 8.24
N ALA A 171 -12.23 20.64 7.75
CA ALA A 171 -13.47 20.63 8.53
C ALA A 171 -13.93 19.20 8.89
N GLN A 172 -13.78 18.25 7.97
CA GLN A 172 -14.08 16.84 8.22
C GLN A 172 -13.16 16.22 9.28
N LEU A 173 -11.86 16.56 9.25
CA LEU A 173 -10.88 16.14 10.26
C LEU A 173 -11.33 16.55 11.66
N ILE A 174 -11.72 17.82 11.82
CA ILE A 174 -12.23 18.37 13.09
C ILE A 174 -13.52 17.67 13.50
N ARG A 175 -14.45 17.46 12.55
CA ARG A 175 -15.74 16.81 12.81
C ARG A 175 -15.60 15.36 13.31
N TRP A 176 -14.60 14.64 12.81
CA TRP A 176 -14.29 13.28 13.26
C TRP A 176 -13.51 13.24 14.58
N GLY A 177 -13.04 14.40 15.08
CA GLY A 177 -12.25 14.47 16.32
C GLY A 177 -10.87 13.83 16.19
N VAL A 178 -10.30 13.80 14.99
CA VAL A 178 -8.94 13.25 14.78
C VAL A 178 -7.92 14.24 15.34
N GLU A 179 -7.07 13.77 16.26
CA GLU A 179 -6.03 14.60 16.86
C GLU A 179 -4.99 15.06 15.83
N LEU A 180 -4.60 16.32 15.91
CA LEU A 180 -3.59 16.91 15.03
C LEU A 180 -2.18 16.52 15.48
N ASN A 181 -1.74 15.34 15.06
CA ASN A 181 -0.35 14.95 15.22
C ASN A 181 0.58 15.80 14.32
N LEU A 182 1.89 15.69 14.55
CA LEU A 182 2.91 16.45 13.80
C LEU A 182 2.79 16.28 12.28
N VAL A 183 2.47 15.07 11.82
CA VAL A 183 2.36 14.74 10.38
C VAL A 183 1.16 15.45 9.75
N LEU A 184 -0.01 15.36 10.37
CA LEU A 184 -1.24 16.02 9.91
C LEU A 184 -1.10 17.54 9.92
N LYS A 185 -0.54 18.09 11.00
CA LYS A 185 -0.28 19.52 11.15
C LYS A 185 0.63 20.02 10.04
N THR A 186 1.71 19.30 9.75
CA THR A 186 2.63 19.64 8.65
C THR A 186 1.92 19.58 7.30
N ALA A 187 1.09 18.56 7.06
CA ALA A 187 0.32 18.44 5.81
C ALA A 187 -0.68 19.60 5.62
N LEU A 188 -1.39 20.02 6.67
CA LEU A 188 -2.32 21.16 6.61
C LEU A 188 -1.59 22.49 6.39
N VAL A 189 -0.46 22.71 7.07
CA VAL A 189 0.38 23.89 6.87
C VAL A 189 0.86 23.97 5.42
N ASP A 190 1.36 22.86 4.86
CA ASP A 190 1.79 22.79 3.46
C ASP A 190 0.63 23.08 2.50
N MET A 191 -0.55 22.48 2.73
CA MET A 191 -1.75 22.70 1.92
C MET A 191 -2.17 24.17 1.91
N TYR A 192 -2.33 24.80 3.08
CA TYR A 192 -2.73 26.21 3.16
C TYR A 192 -1.66 27.13 2.57
N SER A 193 -0.38 26.84 2.78
CA SER A 193 0.73 27.60 2.20
C SER A 193 0.71 27.55 0.67
N LYS A 194 0.55 26.36 0.08
CA LYS A 194 0.43 26.18 -1.38
C LYS A 194 -0.81 26.84 -1.97
N CYS A 195 -1.89 26.92 -1.19
CA CYS A 195 -3.10 27.66 -1.55
C CYS A 195 -3.03 29.17 -1.23
N ARG A 196 -1.85 29.71 -0.90
CA ARG A 196 -1.60 31.15 -0.60
C ARG A 196 -2.42 31.68 0.59
N ARG A 197 -2.70 30.83 1.58
CA ARG A 197 -3.45 31.15 2.80
C ARG A 197 -2.55 31.11 4.03
N MET A 198 -1.54 31.98 4.04
CA MET A 198 -0.48 31.95 5.07
C MET A 198 -1.01 32.18 6.50
N GLU A 199 -2.04 33.00 6.66
CA GLU A 199 -2.69 33.20 7.97
C GLU A 199 -3.31 31.91 8.53
N ASP A 200 -3.95 31.12 7.68
CA ASP A 200 -4.54 29.85 8.09
C ASP A 200 -3.45 28.81 8.36
N ALA A 201 -2.37 28.82 7.59
CA ALA A 201 -1.19 28.00 7.84
C ALA A 201 -0.57 28.30 9.22
N LEU A 202 -0.43 29.57 9.59
CA LEU A 202 0.07 29.99 10.91
C LEU A 202 -0.88 29.60 12.04
N LYS A 203 -2.19 29.72 11.83
CA LYS A 203 -3.18 29.26 12.83
C LYS A 203 -3.04 27.78 13.11
N VAL A 204 -2.91 26.96 12.06
CA VAL A 204 -2.68 25.52 12.21
C VAL A 204 -1.33 25.23 12.85
N SER A 205 -0.25 25.95 12.50
CA SER A 205 1.07 25.73 13.10
C SER A 205 1.12 26.02 14.60
N ASN A 206 0.23 26.88 15.09
CA ASN A 206 0.18 27.30 16.49
C ASN A 206 -0.80 26.46 17.35
N GLN A 207 -1.56 25.54 16.75
CA GLN A 207 -2.38 24.59 17.50
C GLN A 207 -1.48 23.56 18.20
N THR A 208 -1.59 23.46 19.52
CA THR A 208 -0.85 22.51 20.38
C THR A 208 -1.41 21.11 20.26
#